data_AF-A0A9K3M214-F1
#
_entry.id   AF-A0A9K3M214-F1
#
_cell.length_a   1.000
_cell.length_b   1.000
_cell.length_c   1.000
_cell.angle_alpha   90.00
_cell.angle_beta   90.00
_cell.angle_gamma   90.00
#
_symmetry.space_group_name_H-M   'P 1'
#
loop_
_entity.id
_entity.type
_entity.pdbx_description
1 polymer ?
#
loop_
_entity_poly.entity_id
_entity_poly.type
_entity_poly.pdbx_seq_one_letter_code
_entity_poly.pdbx_strand_id
1 'polypeptide(L)'
;MVMFGWNVAQLPIVAWLLVSPNSKETPLVLSSNRRDLIQQIIAVSTVVTAASPYPANAEADTGSTSSSSSLSASEADGENALESLKPFAPVSALLPATRARLWIEEAYQISTQLTSSRNDHDQYHTLERLDLVLSHRPTLFRNGEKLAPRVSSTPLAQFTAKRSNLVVSNSNQNVNGRDPFASTGPSSFADKFSMALNQADVARQWGILQAQESRTESQNELRAAWNYYTQQLEFNPSSYEWTASAEEKKRRIRSDQLPTPQAVIVSDLDLRDLYRNQMLTALDDVYAEVQYQLKQGMNGNGLEVTDTIDLMDQAHGACNKWFDMIDKRDIEEAQLLVQKEQSQN
;
A
#
# COMPACT_ATOMS: atom_id res chain seq x y z
N MET A 1 6.28 -38.98 -15.22
CA MET A 1 5.30 -37.88 -15.33
C MET A 1 5.74 -36.81 -14.36
N VAL A 2 6.44 -35.79 -14.86
CA VAL A 2 7.11 -34.75 -14.04
C VAL A 2 6.14 -33.58 -13.92
N MET A 3 5.65 -33.30 -12.70
CA MET A 3 4.89 -32.09 -12.42
C MET A 3 5.86 -30.94 -12.17
N PHE A 4 5.83 -29.91 -13.03
CA PHE A 4 6.46 -28.63 -12.76
C PHE A 4 5.53 -27.80 -11.87
N GLY A 5 5.93 -27.58 -10.61
CA GLY A 5 5.27 -26.62 -9.73
C GLY A 5 5.63 -25.19 -10.15
N TRP A 6 4.64 -24.42 -10.59
CA TRP A 6 4.81 -23.00 -10.89
C TRP A 6 4.71 -22.18 -9.59
N ASN A 7 5.70 -21.31 -9.37
CA ASN A 7 5.77 -20.43 -8.22
C ASN A 7 5.15 -19.07 -8.61
N VAL A 8 4.01 -18.72 -8.02
CA VAL A 8 3.18 -17.55 -8.34
C VAL A 8 3.92 -16.21 -8.10
N ALA A 9 5.02 -16.22 -7.34
CA ALA A 9 5.84 -15.05 -7.05
C ALA A 9 6.64 -14.48 -8.24
N GLN A 10 6.69 -15.14 -9.41
CA GLN A 10 7.48 -14.68 -10.57
C GLN A 10 6.68 -14.00 -11.69
N LEU A 11 5.35 -13.97 -11.61
CA LEU A 11 4.50 -13.41 -12.67
C LEU A 11 4.68 -11.89 -12.93
N PRO A 12 4.96 -11.02 -11.93
CA PRO A 12 5.19 -9.60 -12.21
C PRO A 12 6.47 -9.34 -13.02
N ILE A 13 7.47 -10.22 -12.93
CA ILE A 13 8.80 -10.04 -13.52
C ILE A 13 8.80 -10.43 -15.01
N VAL A 14 8.04 -11.45 -15.39
CA VAL A 14 7.97 -11.93 -16.79
C VAL A 14 7.13 -10.99 -17.67
N ALA A 15 6.06 -10.38 -17.13
CA ALA A 15 5.25 -9.42 -17.86
C ALA A 15 6.01 -8.12 -18.19
N TRP A 16 6.99 -7.73 -17.36
CA TRP A 16 7.78 -6.51 -17.57
C TRP A 16 8.95 -6.70 -18.54
N LEU A 17 9.50 -7.92 -18.65
CA LEU A 17 10.63 -8.26 -19.54
C LEU A 17 10.24 -8.37 -21.03
N LEU A 18 8.95 -8.45 -21.37
CA LEU A 18 8.48 -8.49 -22.76
C LEU A 18 8.27 -7.11 -23.38
N VAL A 19 8.38 -6.03 -22.60
CA VAL A 19 8.35 -4.65 -23.12
C VAL A 19 9.78 -4.19 -23.39
N SER A 20 10.34 -4.64 -24.51
CA SER A 20 11.66 -4.21 -24.99
C SER A 20 11.58 -2.77 -25.53
N PRO A 21 12.43 -1.82 -25.07
CA PRO A 21 12.30 -0.40 -25.40
C PRO A 21 12.87 -0.02 -26.79
N ASN A 22 13.02 -0.97 -27.73
CA ASN A 22 13.81 -0.72 -28.94
C ASN A 22 13.12 -1.00 -30.29
N SER A 23 11.79 -1.01 -30.34
CA SER A 23 11.07 -0.98 -31.62
C SER A 23 10.50 0.41 -31.89
N LYS A 24 10.92 1.01 -33.01
CA LYS A 24 10.39 2.27 -33.54
C LYS A 24 9.09 2.02 -34.30
N GLU A 25 8.09 1.45 -33.65
CA GLU A 25 6.75 1.30 -34.24
C GLU A 25 5.72 2.07 -33.43
N THR A 26 4.83 2.73 -34.17
CA THR A 26 3.78 3.65 -33.72
C THR A 26 2.87 3.07 -32.64
N PRO A 27 2.50 3.83 -31.59
CA PRO A 27 1.62 3.34 -30.54
C PRO A 27 0.18 3.32 -31.04
N LEU A 28 -0.30 2.16 -31.48
CA LEU A 28 -1.72 1.91 -31.72
C LEU A 28 -2.27 0.95 -30.65
N VAL A 29 -3.25 1.46 -29.91
CA VAL A 29 -4.35 0.74 -29.22
C VAL A 29 -3.91 -0.38 -28.27
N LEU A 30 -3.56 0.00 -27.03
CA LEU A 30 -3.38 -0.94 -25.90
C LEU A 30 -4.20 -0.57 -24.65
N SER A 31 -5.02 0.49 -24.70
CA SER A 31 -5.82 0.92 -23.54
C SER A 31 -6.98 -0.04 -23.23
N SER A 32 -7.61 -0.65 -24.24
CA SER A 32 -8.79 -1.50 -24.04
C SER A 32 -8.52 -2.83 -23.31
N ASN A 33 -7.27 -3.32 -23.31
CA ASN A 33 -6.95 -4.64 -22.74
C ASN A 33 -6.46 -4.59 -21.28
N ARG A 34 -6.27 -3.40 -20.67
CA ARG A 34 -5.87 -3.30 -19.26
C ARG A 34 -6.99 -3.71 -18.30
N ARG A 35 -8.25 -3.35 -18.60
CA ARG A 35 -9.42 -3.76 -17.79
C ARG A 35 -9.61 -5.28 -17.81
N ASP A 36 -9.49 -5.92 -18.97
CA ASP A 36 -9.61 -7.38 -19.10
C ASP A 36 -8.49 -8.14 -18.36
N LEU A 37 -7.26 -7.61 -18.37
CA LEU A 37 -6.15 -8.18 -17.61
C LEU A 37 -6.39 -8.09 -16.09
N ILE A 38 -6.91 -6.97 -15.61
CA ILE A 38 -7.23 -6.77 -14.17
C ILE A 38 -8.42 -7.65 -13.76
N GLN A 39 -9.46 -7.75 -14.59
CA GLN A 39 -10.60 -8.66 -14.39
C GLN A 39 -10.15 -10.13 -14.35
N GLN A 40 -9.22 -10.55 -15.21
CA GLN A 40 -8.65 -11.90 -15.16
C GLN A 40 -7.82 -12.17 -13.90
N ILE A 41 -7.05 -11.19 -13.40
CA ILE A 41 -6.29 -11.33 -12.15
C ILE A 41 -7.23 -11.47 -10.94
N ILE A 42 -8.35 -10.75 -10.93
CA ILE A 42 -9.39 -10.86 -9.89
C ILE A 42 -10.15 -12.20 -9.99
N ALA A 43 -10.47 -12.66 -11.20
CA ALA A 43 -11.12 -13.95 -11.44
C ALA A 43 -10.26 -15.15 -11.00
N VAL A 44 -8.93 -15.09 -11.21
CA VAL A 44 -8.01 -16.15 -10.76
C VAL A 44 -7.90 -16.18 -9.22
N SER A 45 -8.06 -15.04 -8.54
CA SER A 45 -8.04 -14.98 -7.07
C SER A 45 -9.33 -15.54 -6.43
N THR A 46 -10.48 -15.41 -7.10
CA THR A 46 -11.77 -15.93 -6.61
C THR A 46 -11.93 -17.44 -6.83
N VAL A 47 -11.33 -18.01 -7.87
CA VAL A 47 -11.35 -19.47 -8.11
C VAL A 47 -10.52 -20.24 -7.08
N VAL A 48 -9.48 -19.63 -6.48
CA VAL A 48 -8.67 -20.28 -5.42
C VAL A 48 -9.38 -20.34 -4.06
N THR A 49 -10.48 -19.60 -3.86
CA THR A 49 -11.26 -19.62 -2.61
C THR A 49 -12.53 -20.48 -2.66
N ALA A 50 -12.90 -21.03 -3.82
CA ALA A 50 -14.13 -21.81 -3.99
C ALA A 50 -13.84 -23.32 -4.16
N ALA A 51 -13.32 -23.97 -3.11
CA ALA A 51 -13.31 -25.43 -3.03
C ALA A 51 -13.38 -25.92 -1.57
N SER A 52 -14.57 -25.84 -0.97
CA SER A 52 -14.94 -26.71 0.16
C SER A 52 -16.47 -26.80 0.26
N PRO A 53 -17.09 -27.92 -0.14
CA PRO A 53 -18.51 -28.15 0.11
C PRO A 53 -18.70 -28.80 1.48
N TYR A 54 -19.35 -28.09 2.41
CA TYR A 54 -19.96 -28.70 3.59
C TYR A 54 -21.47 -28.74 3.40
N PRO A 55 -22.13 -29.89 3.70
CA PRO A 55 -23.56 -30.05 3.50
C PRO A 55 -24.38 -29.29 4.55
N ALA A 56 -25.45 -28.67 4.06
CA ALA A 56 -26.47 -27.98 4.82
C ALA A 56 -27.32 -28.98 5.63
N ASN A 57 -27.43 -28.76 6.94
CA ASN A 57 -28.54 -29.26 7.74
C ASN A 57 -29.47 -28.08 8.04
N ALA A 58 -30.71 -28.22 7.58
CA ALA A 58 -31.82 -27.32 7.85
C ALA A 58 -32.56 -27.82 9.10
N GLU A 59 -32.65 -27.00 10.14
CA GLU A 59 -33.73 -27.07 11.12
C GLU A 59 -34.17 -25.66 11.48
N ALA A 60 -35.49 -25.47 11.41
CA ALA A 60 -36.22 -24.33 11.94
C ALA A 60 -36.09 -24.29 13.47
N ASP A 61 -36.20 -23.12 14.10
CA ASP A 61 -37.35 -22.80 14.98
C ASP A 61 -37.21 -21.42 15.67
N THR A 62 -38.38 -20.84 15.90
CA THR A 62 -38.81 -19.68 16.69
C THR A 62 -37.85 -18.89 17.60
N GLY A 63 -37.87 -17.56 17.39
CA GLY A 63 -38.35 -16.57 18.36
C GLY A 63 -37.70 -16.50 19.75
N SER A 64 -36.98 -15.40 20.01
CA SER A 64 -36.96 -14.74 21.33
C SER A 64 -36.37 -13.34 21.22
N THR A 65 -37.23 -12.34 21.42
CA THR A 65 -36.88 -10.94 21.68
C THR A 65 -36.42 -10.84 23.13
N SER A 66 -35.11 -10.72 23.35
CA SER A 66 -34.54 -10.45 24.67
C SER A 66 -33.86 -9.09 24.68
N SER A 67 -34.57 -8.16 25.29
CA SER A 67 -34.13 -6.87 25.81
C SER A 67 -32.92 -7.07 26.75
N SER A 68 -31.74 -6.64 26.31
CA SER A 68 -30.57 -6.53 27.18
C SER A 68 -30.39 -5.07 27.62
N SER A 69 -30.73 -4.88 28.88
CA SER A 69 -30.49 -3.72 29.74
C SER A 69 -29.12 -3.07 29.56
N SER A 70 -29.16 -1.76 29.32
CA SER A 70 -28.06 -0.81 29.43
C SER A 70 -27.52 -0.79 30.87
N LEU A 71 -26.33 -1.36 31.07
CA LEU A 71 -25.53 -1.11 32.27
C LEU A 71 -24.68 0.13 32.02
N SER A 72 -25.14 1.23 32.60
CA SER A 72 -24.36 2.45 32.83
C SER A 72 -23.20 2.12 33.75
N ALA A 73 -22.01 1.94 33.17
CA ALA A 73 -20.75 1.87 33.90
C ALA A 73 -20.18 3.28 34.03
N SER A 74 -19.81 3.62 35.25
CA SER A 74 -19.39 4.92 35.74
C SER A 74 -18.23 5.53 34.94
N GLU A 75 -18.42 6.80 34.57
CA GLU A 75 -17.36 7.78 34.39
C GLU A 75 -16.48 7.79 35.64
N ALA A 76 -15.30 7.18 35.53
CA ALA A 76 -14.21 7.38 36.47
C ALA A 76 -13.06 7.97 35.68
N ASP A 77 -12.79 9.24 35.96
CA ASP A 77 -11.68 10.07 35.49
C ASP A 77 -10.35 9.32 35.57
N GLY A 78 -10.02 8.68 34.48
CA GLY A 78 -8.80 7.93 34.26
C GLY A 78 -8.46 7.93 32.77
N GLU A 79 -8.51 9.10 32.12
CA GLU A 79 -7.93 9.35 30.78
C GLU A 79 -6.39 9.25 30.80
N ASN A 80 -5.84 8.32 31.59
CA ASN A 80 -4.46 7.90 31.46
C ASN A 80 -4.39 7.07 30.19
N ALA A 81 -3.99 7.74 29.10
CA ALA A 81 -3.32 7.16 27.95
C ALA A 81 -3.58 5.67 27.79
N LEU A 82 -4.70 5.31 27.15
CA LEU A 82 -4.66 4.12 26.31
C LEU A 82 -3.51 4.42 25.34
N GLU A 83 -2.30 3.93 25.68
CA GLU A 83 -1.14 3.98 24.81
C GLU A 83 -1.65 3.51 23.45
N SER A 84 -1.57 4.38 22.45
CA SER A 84 -2.12 4.05 21.15
C SER A 84 -1.38 2.80 20.67
N LEU A 85 -2.13 1.71 20.48
CA LEU A 85 -1.61 0.44 19.98
C LEU A 85 -1.09 0.55 18.53
N LYS A 86 -1.34 1.72 17.90
CA LYS A 86 -0.91 2.06 16.55
C LYS A 86 0.54 2.54 16.57
N PRO A 87 1.29 2.32 15.48
CA PRO A 87 2.64 2.86 15.38
C PRO A 87 2.57 4.38 15.42
N PHE A 88 3.53 5.00 16.11
CA PHE A 88 3.54 6.43 16.36
C PHE A 88 4.62 7.11 15.53
N ALA A 89 4.35 8.34 15.09
CA ALA A 89 5.32 9.22 14.46
C ALA A 89 4.98 10.66 14.88
N PRO A 90 5.95 11.58 14.92
CA PRO A 90 5.66 12.98 15.24
C PRO A 90 4.66 13.57 14.24
N VAL A 91 3.71 14.38 14.73
CA VAL A 91 2.66 15.01 13.91
C VAL A 91 3.25 15.86 12.78
N SER A 92 4.43 16.45 12.98
CA SER A 92 5.17 17.16 11.94
C SER A 92 5.49 16.30 10.71
N ALA A 93 5.69 14.98 10.89
CA ALA A 93 5.90 14.04 9.79
C ALA A 93 4.63 13.80 8.96
N LEU A 94 3.46 14.03 9.54
CA LEU A 94 2.15 13.81 8.91
C LEU A 94 1.68 15.02 8.08
N LEU A 95 2.29 16.19 8.26
CA LEU A 95 1.86 17.43 7.60
C LEU A 95 1.86 17.34 6.06
N PRO A 96 2.92 16.84 5.38
CA PRO A 96 2.91 16.74 3.92
C PRO A 96 1.78 15.84 3.39
N ALA A 97 1.56 14.69 4.03
CA ALA A 97 0.48 13.77 3.67
C ALA A 97 -0.90 14.39 3.94
N THR A 98 -1.04 15.19 5.00
CA THR A 98 -2.29 15.89 5.31
C THR A 98 -2.61 16.99 4.31
N ARG A 99 -1.60 17.74 3.84
CA ARG A 99 -1.75 18.70 2.74
C ARG A 99 -2.22 18.00 1.46
N ALA A 100 -1.61 16.86 1.13
CA ALA A 100 -2.03 16.03 0.00
C ALA A 100 -3.47 15.55 0.14
N ARG A 101 -3.88 15.12 1.34
CA ARG A 101 -5.26 14.68 1.62
C ARG A 101 -6.27 15.78 1.34
N LEU A 102 -6.04 17.00 1.85
CA LEU A 102 -6.97 18.11 1.66
C LEU A 102 -7.13 18.48 0.17
N TRP A 103 -6.05 18.39 -0.60
CA TRP A 103 -6.11 18.59 -2.06
C TRP A 103 -6.87 17.46 -2.77
N ILE A 104 -6.66 16.19 -2.38
CA ILE A 104 -7.44 15.05 -2.89
C ILE A 104 -8.92 15.21 -2.54
N GLU A 105 -9.24 15.67 -1.33
CA GLU A 105 -10.60 15.93 -0.87
C GLU A 105 -11.27 17.05 -1.69
N GLU A 106 -10.54 18.13 -2.00
CA GLU A 106 -11.04 19.19 -2.88
C GLU A 106 -11.35 18.66 -4.29
N ALA A 107 -10.42 17.92 -4.89
CA ALA A 107 -10.63 17.28 -6.19
C ALA A 107 -11.83 16.31 -6.16
N TYR A 108 -11.98 15.56 -5.07
CA TYR A 108 -13.10 14.66 -4.85
C TYR A 108 -14.42 15.42 -4.82
N GLN A 109 -14.50 16.49 -4.02
CA GLN A 109 -15.70 17.33 -3.94
C GLN A 109 -16.09 17.93 -5.30
N ILE A 110 -15.12 18.34 -6.13
CA ILE A 110 -15.40 18.81 -7.50
C ILE A 110 -15.93 17.65 -8.36
N SER A 111 -15.35 16.45 -8.25
CA SER A 111 -15.82 15.29 -9.01
C SER A 111 -17.25 14.90 -8.65
N THR A 112 -17.65 14.99 -7.38
CA THR A 112 -19.03 14.69 -6.96
C THR A 112 -20.04 15.68 -7.55
N GLN A 113 -19.65 16.92 -7.84
CA GLN A 113 -20.51 17.91 -8.51
C GLN A 113 -20.86 17.49 -9.94
N LEU A 114 -20.02 16.68 -10.60
CA LEU A 114 -20.31 16.14 -11.95
C LEU A 114 -21.57 15.28 -11.97
N THR A 115 -21.85 14.53 -10.89
CA THR A 115 -23.07 13.71 -10.79
C THR A 115 -24.35 14.54 -10.68
N SER A 116 -24.23 15.76 -10.15
CA SER A 116 -25.37 16.64 -9.90
C SER A 116 -25.76 17.46 -11.14
N SER A 117 -24.81 17.71 -12.03
CA SER A 117 -25.01 18.48 -13.25
C SER A 117 -25.68 17.63 -14.34
N ARG A 118 -26.86 18.04 -14.79
CA ARG A 118 -27.60 17.39 -15.91
C ARG A 118 -27.25 17.96 -17.29
N ASN A 119 -26.58 19.10 -17.32
CA ASN A 119 -26.27 19.83 -18.54
C ASN A 119 -24.81 19.59 -18.91
N ASP A 120 -24.55 19.13 -20.13
CA ASP A 120 -23.21 18.87 -20.66
C ASP A 120 -22.30 20.10 -20.56
N HIS A 121 -22.86 21.31 -20.69
CA HIS A 121 -22.09 22.54 -20.53
C HIS A 121 -21.57 22.74 -19.10
N ASP A 122 -22.41 22.47 -18.10
CA ASP A 122 -22.04 22.62 -16.69
C ASP A 122 -21.08 21.50 -16.26
N GLN A 123 -21.26 20.29 -16.80
CA GLN A 123 -20.31 19.18 -16.63
C GLN A 123 -18.94 19.53 -17.22
N TYR A 124 -18.91 20.14 -18.41
CA TYR A 124 -17.67 20.56 -19.05
C TYR A 124 -16.89 21.58 -18.20
N HIS A 125 -17.55 22.64 -17.71
CA HIS A 125 -16.91 23.61 -16.80
C HIS A 125 -16.42 22.98 -15.49
N THR A 126 -17.18 22.02 -14.96
CA THR A 126 -16.78 21.29 -13.76
C THR A 126 -15.56 20.40 -14.02
N LEU A 127 -15.48 19.77 -15.19
CA LEU A 127 -14.30 19.02 -15.64
C LEU A 127 -13.09 19.93 -15.84
N GLU A 128 -13.25 21.12 -16.42
CA GLU A 128 -12.16 22.09 -16.56
C GLU A 128 -11.63 22.54 -15.19
N ARG A 129 -12.53 22.75 -14.22
CA ARG A 129 -12.14 23.06 -12.84
C ARG A 129 -11.40 21.89 -12.19
N LEU A 130 -11.86 20.67 -12.39
CA LEU A 130 -11.19 19.47 -11.88
C LEU A 130 -9.79 19.33 -12.48
N ASP A 131 -9.66 19.55 -13.80
CA ASP A 131 -8.37 19.54 -14.49
C ASP A 131 -7.41 20.59 -13.94
N LEU A 132 -7.91 21.81 -13.68
CA LEU A 132 -7.12 22.88 -13.09
C LEU A 132 -6.54 22.45 -11.74
N VAL A 133 -7.36 21.85 -10.86
CA VAL A 133 -6.92 21.38 -9.54
C VAL A 133 -5.94 20.21 -9.65
N LEU A 134 -6.17 19.27 -10.57
CA LEU A 134 -5.29 18.10 -10.77
C LEU A 134 -3.94 18.48 -11.41
N SER A 135 -3.95 19.47 -12.29
CA SER A 135 -2.76 20.01 -12.96
C SER A 135 -1.87 20.84 -12.03
N HIS A 136 -2.48 21.56 -11.08
CA HIS A 136 -1.77 22.43 -10.13
C HIS A 136 -1.62 21.72 -8.78
N ARG A 137 -0.76 20.69 -8.74
CA ARG A 137 -0.45 19.99 -7.49
C ARG A 137 0.18 20.98 -6.48
N PRO A 138 -0.32 21.06 -5.23
CA PRO A 138 0.25 21.94 -4.23
C PRO A 138 1.65 21.47 -3.85
N THR A 139 2.51 22.41 -3.45
CA THR A 139 3.76 22.07 -2.78
C THR A 139 3.44 21.48 -1.41
N LEU A 140 3.80 20.22 -1.23
CA LEU A 140 3.50 19.43 -0.03
C LEU A 140 4.57 19.62 1.03
N PHE A 141 5.81 19.92 0.63
CA PHE A 141 6.91 20.18 1.55
C PHE A 141 7.16 21.68 1.70
N ARG A 142 7.17 22.15 2.96
CA ARG A 142 7.48 23.56 3.28
C ARG A 142 8.95 23.75 3.67
N ASN A 143 9.41 25.00 3.58
CA ASN A 143 10.81 25.39 3.86
C ASN A 143 11.30 24.83 5.20
N GLY A 144 12.20 23.85 5.16
CA GLY A 144 12.79 23.21 6.33
C GLY A 144 12.44 21.73 6.49
N GLU A 145 11.34 21.28 5.89
CA GLU A 145 10.97 19.86 5.80
C GLU A 145 11.89 19.21 4.75
N LYS A 146 13.06 18.75 5.20
CA LYS A 146 13.96 18.00 4.33
C LYS A 146 13.49 16.56 4.29
N LEU A 147 13.29 16.05 3.09
CA LEU A 147 13.24 14.61 2.84
C LEU A 147 14.50 14.00 3.43
N ALA A 148 14.35 13.30 4.56
CA ALA A 148 15.44 12.50 5.07
C ALA A 148 15.80 11.52 3.94
N PRO A 149 17.05 11.48 3.47
CA PRO A 149 17.44 10.46 2.51
C PRO A 149 17.12 9.13 3.18
N ARG A 150 16.28 8.32 2.52
CA ARG A 150 15.88 7.00 3.01
C ARG A 150 17.16 6.27 3.39
N VAL A 151 17.46 6.16 4.68
CA VAL A 151 18.54 5.31 5.15
C VAL A 151 18.21 3.95 4.55
N SER A 152 19.16 3.42 3.78
CA SER A 152 19.04 2.46 2.67
C SER A 152 18.49 1.08 3.03
N SER A 153 17.77 1.03 4.13
CA SER A 153 17.26 -0.14 4.75
C SER A 153 15.75 0.02 4.86
N THR A 154 15.06 -0.54 3.88
CA THR A 154 13.75 -1.15 4.14
C THR A 154 13.81 -1.80 5.53
N PRO A 155 12.80 -1.71 6.40
CA PRO A 155 12.83 -2.42 7.68
C PRO A 155 13.21 -3.89 7.47
N LEU A 156 12.72 -4.51 6.39
CA LEU A 156 13.16 -5.84 5.96
C LEU A 156 14.67 -5.96 5.69
N ALA A 157 15.31 -4.95 5.08
CA ALA A 157 16.76 -4.88 4.87
C ALA A 157 17.54 -4.58 6.17
N GLN A 158 17.02 -3.79 7.13
CA GLN A 158 17.64 -3.69 8.46
C GLN A 158 17.57 -5.02 9.21
N PHE A 159 16.44 -5.71 9.12
CA PHE A 159 16.23 -6.99 9.79
C PHE A 159 17.01 -8.13 9.12
N THR A 160 17.08 -8.17 7.79
CA THR A 160 17.88 -9.18 7.07
C THR A 160 19.37 -8.89 7.15
N ALA A 161 19.83 -7.64 7.09
CA ALA A 161 21.26 -7.30 7.28
C ALA A 161 21.77 -7.64 8.69
N LYS A 162 20.93 -7.50 9.73
CA LYS A 162 21.27 -7.96 11.08
C LYS A 162 21.33 -9.49 11.18
N ARG A 163 20.49 -10.23 10.44
CA ARG A 163 20.50 -11.70 10.41
C ARG A 163 21.62 -12.30 9.55
N SER A 164 21.95 -11.71 8.40
CA SER A 164 23.02 -12.21 7.53
C SER A 164 24.39 -12.09 8.19
N ASN A 165 24.63 -11.03 8.97
CA ASN A 165 25.84 -10.93 9.79
C ASN A 165 25.91 -12.00 10.89
N LEU A 166 24.76 -12.42 11.46
CA LEU A 166 24.72 -13.47 12.47
C LEU A 166 25.00 -14.88 11.90
N VAL A 167 24.56 -15.15 10.67
CA VAL A 167 24.77 -16.46 10.01
C VAL A 167 26.20 -16.63 9.50
N VAL A 168 26.84 -15.55 9.03
CA VAL A 168 28.25 -15.61 8.57
C VAL A 168 29.23 -15.72 9.75
N SER A 169 28.91 -15.14 10.91
CA SER A 169 29.76 -15.26 12.11
C SER A 169 29.68 -16.62 12.81
N ASN A 170 28.64 -17.42 12.56
CA ASN A 170 28.45 -18.71 13.23
C ASN A 170 28.99 -19.92 12.44
N SER A 171 29.40 -19.74 11.18
CA SER A 171 30.02 -20.79 10.36
C SER A 171 31.47 -21.12 10.71
N ASN A 172 32.08 -20.45 11.70
CA ASN A 172 33.47 -20.68 12.13
C ASN A 172 33.62 -21.34 13.50
N GLN A 173 32.54 -21.71 14.18
CA GLN A 173 32.64 -22.45 15.43
C GLN A 173 31.96 -23.81 15.36
N ASN A 174 32.81 -24.83 15.51
CA ASN A 174 32.49 -26.16 16.03
C ASN A 174 32.04 -27.24 15.03
N VAL A 175 32.97 -27.67 14.17
CA VAL A 175 32.94 -29.01 13.56
C VAL A 175 33.97 -29.89 14.27
N ASN A 176 33.63 -30.38 15.46
CA ASN A 176 34.34 -31.47 16.15
C ASN A 176 33.37 -32.43 16.87
N GLY A 177 32.12 -32.48 16.42
CA GLY A 177 31.08 -33.43 16.87
C GLY A 177 30.64 -34.30 15.70
N ARG A 178 30.73 -35.61 15.88
CA ARG A 178 30.77 -36.64 14.83
C ARG A 178 29.40 -37.29 14.68
N ASP A 179 28.55 -36.77 13.79
CA ASP A 179 27.32 -37.44 13.35
C ASP A 179 27.54 -38.05 11.94
N PRO A 180 27.49 -39.39 11.77
CA PRO A 180 27.88 -40.04 10.51
C PRO A 180 26.76 -40.19 9.47
N PHE A 181 25.60 -39.55 9.64
CA PHE A 181 24.43 -39.77 8.76
C PHE A 181 23.59 -38.51 8.50
N ALA A 182 24.18 -37.44 7.93
CA ALA A 182 23.40 -36.45 7.17
C ALA A 182 24.28 -35.47 6.38
N SER A 183 23.89 -35.26 5.12
CA SER A 183 24.05 -34.01 4.35
C SER A 183 25.44 -33.67 3.78
N THR A 184 25.65 -34.09 2.53
CA THR A 184 26.52 -33.47 1.52
C THR A 184 26.20 -31.97 1.36
N GLY A 185 26.85 -31.13 2.16
CA GLY A 185 26.97 -29.69 1.87
C GLY A 185 27.89 -29.43 0.67
N PRO A 186 27.79 -28.25 0.02
CA PRO A 186 28.64 -27.88 -1.11
C PRO A 186 30.11 -27.85 -0.66
N SER A 187 30.85 -28.92 -1.00
CA SER A 187 32.22 -29.15 -0.56
C SER A 187 33.24 -28.46 -1.47
N SER A 188 32.82 -28.02 -2.66
CA SER A 188 33.72 -27.38 -3.62
C SER A 188 33.84 -25.88 -3.37
N PHE A 189 35.08 -25.39 -3.40
CA PHE A 189 35.37 -23.95 -3.47
C PHE A 189 34.63 -23.26 -4.62
N ALA A 190 34.38 -23.98 -5.73
CA ALA A 190 33.61 -23.49 -6.86
C ALA A 190 32.13 -23.23 -6.49
N ASP A 191 31.52 -24.06 -5.66
CA ASP A 191 30.14 -23.88 -5.22
C ASP A 191 30.03 -22.65 -4.30
N LYS A 192 30.98 -22.49 -3.36
CA LYS A 192 31.06 -21.30 -2.50
C LYS A 192 31.28 -20.01 -3.29
N PHE A 193 32.15 -20.05 -4.31
CA PHE A 193 32.40 -18.91 -5.19
C PHE A 193 31.17 -18.57 -6.04
N SER A 194 30.48 -19.58 -6.58
CA SER A 194 29.24 -19.37 -7.34
C SER A 194 28.10 -18.80 -6.48
N MET A 195 27.96 -19.25 -5.23
CA MET A 195 27.01 -18.64 -4.27
C MET A 195 27.37 -17.19 -3.95
N ALA A 196 28.67 -16.88 -3.80
CA ALA A 196 29.12 -15.51 -3.56
C ALA A 196 28.88 -14.58 -4.76
N LEU A 197 29.10 -15.07 -5.99
CA LEU A 197 28.79 -14.32 -7.21
C LEU A 197 27.29 -14.06 -7.36
N ASN A 198 26.46 -15.07 -7.10
CA ASN A 198 25.00 -14.91 -7.11
C ASN A 198 24.53 -13.88 -6.07
N GLN A 199 25.15 -13.84 -4.88
CA GLN A 199 24.86 -12.82 -3.87
C GLN A 199 25.29 -11.41 -4.30
N ALA A 200 26.46 -11.28 -4.94
CA ALA A 200 26.95 -10.00 -5.45
C ALA A 200 26.04 -9.43 -6.54
N ASP A 201 25.54 -10.28 -7.45
CA ASP A 201 24.59 -9.88 -8.49
C ASP A 201 23.25 -9.45 -7.90
N VAL A 202 22.72 -10.18 -6.91
CA VAL A 202 21.50 -9.79 -6.19
C VAL A 202 21.66 -8.45 -5.49
N ALA A 203 22.79 -8.20 -4.82
CA ALA A 203 23.07 -6.93 -4.16
C ALA A 203 23.14 -5.76 -5.16
N ARG A 204 23.74 -5.98 -6.35
CA ARG A 204 23.80 -4.98 -7.41
C ARG A 204 22.41 -4.69 -8.00
N GLN A 205 21.62 -5.73 -8.29
CA GLN A 205 20.25 -5.59 -8.77
C GLN A 205 19.39 -4.83 -7.76
N TRP A 206 19.52 -5.15 -6.47
CA TRP A 206 18.85 -4.43 -5.39
C TRP A 206 19.23 -2.96 -5.35
N GLY A 207 20.53 -2.65 -5.47
CA GLY A 207 21.01 -1.26 -5.52
C GLY A 207 20.46 -0.48 -6.72
N ILE A 208 20.31 -1.12 -7.89
CA ILE A 208 19.70 -0.50 -9.07
C ILE A 208 18.21 -0.23 -8.84
N LEU A 209 17.47 -1.21 -8.31
CA LEU A 209 16.04 -1.06 -8.00
C LEU A 209 15.81 0.05 -6.97
N GLN A 210 16.63 0.10 -5.93
CA GLN A 210 16.57 1.13 -4.90
C GLN A 210 16.89 2.53 -5.45
N ALA A 211 17.89 2.65 -6.32
CA ALA A 211 18.20 3.92 -6.97
C ALA A 211 17.07 4.38 -7.91
N GLN A 212 16.42 3.44 -8.60
CA GLN A 212 15.26 3.71 -9.44
C GLN A 212 14.06 4.14 -8.59
N GLU A 213 13.77 3.43 -7.50
CA GLU A 213 12.71 3.78 -6.55
C GLU A 213 12.93 5.17 -5.98
N SER A 214 14.14 5.47 -5.48
CA SER A 214 14.51 6.80 -4.97
C SER A 214 14.32 7.90 -6.01
N ARG A 215 14.64 7.65 -7.29
CA ARG A 215 14.34 8.60 -8.37
C ARG A 215 12.85 8.82 -8.54
N THR A 216 12.05 7.75 -8.55
CA THR A 216 10.59 7.87 -8.67
C THR A 216 9.94 8.55 -7.46
N GLU A 217 10.50 8.39 -6.26
CA GLU A 217 10.10 9.13 -5.07
C GLU A 217 10.43 10.63 -5.23
N SER A 218 11.64 10.96 -5.68
CA SER A 218 12.06 12.35 -5.88
C SER A 218 11.27 13.09 -6.96
N GLN A 219 10.72 12.36 -7.95
CA GLN A 219 9.93 12.93 -9.04
C GLN A 219 8.46 13.13 -8.67
N ASN A 220 7.95 12.38 -7.69
CA ASN A 220 6.55 12.41 -7.31
C ASN A 220 6.42 12.87 -5.85
N GLU A 221 6.14 14.16 -5.69
CA GLU A 221 6.02 14.79 -4.38
C GLU A 221 4.93 14.15 -3.51
N LEU A 222 3.81 13.69 -4.11
CA LEU A 222 2.78 12.95 -3.38
C LEU A 222 3.37 11.68 -2.78
N ARG A 223 4.05 10.85 -3.58
CA ARG A 223 4.72 9.64 -3.09
C ARG A 223 5.69 9.97 -1.96
N ALA A 224 6.48 11.03 -2.13
CA ALA A 224 7.43 11.49 -1.13
C ALA A 224 6.74 11.89 0.18
N ALA A 225 5.61 12.60 0.12
CA ALA A 225 4.84 13.05 1.28
C ALA A 225 4.33 11.89 2.15
N TRP A 226 3.76 10.85 1.54
CA TRP A 226 3.32 9.66 2.27
C TRP A 226 4.51 8.86 2.83
N ASN A 227 5.59 8.74 2.06
CA ASN A 227 6.80 8.03 2.48
C ASN A 227 7.50 8.73 3.64
N TYR A 228 7.44 10.06 3.69
CA TYR A 228 8.03 10.84 4.77
C TYR A 228 7.44 10.47 6.13
N TYR A 229 6.13 10.24 6.21
CA TYR A 229 5.48 9.75 7.42
C TYR A 229 5.82 8.29 7.72
N THR A 230 5.70 7.38 6.73
CA THR A 230 5.95 5.95 6.97
C THR A 230 7.38 5.64 7.41
N GLN A 231 8.35 6.43 6.95
CA GLN A 231 9.75 6.30 7.36
C GLN A 231 10.02 6.74 8.80
N GLN A 232 9.13 7.54 9.40
CA GLN A 232 9.24 8.02 10.77
C GLN A 232 8.39 7.23 11.77
N LEU A 233 7.73 6.16 11.32
CA LEU A 233 6.96 5.29 12.20
C LEU A 233 7.87 4.54 13.16
N GLU A 234 7.62 4.74 14.45
CA GLU A 234 8.19 3.97 15.53
C GLU A 234 7.22 2.86 15.94
N PHE A 235 7.71 1.63 15.86
CA PHE A 235 6.96 0.44 16.27
C PHE A 235 7.44 0.01 17.65
N ASN A 236 6.53 -0.02 18.62
CA ASN A 236 6.82 -0.64 19.90
C ASN A 236 6.55 -2.15 19.81
N PRO A 237 7.59 -3.01 19.78
CA PRO A 237 7.40 -4.46 19.61
C PRO A 237 6.66 -5.10 20.79
N SER A 238 6.59 -4.41 21.93
CA SER A 238 5.97 -4.90 23.16
C SER A 238 4.46 -4.68 23.18
N SER A 239 3.96 -3.66 22.46
CA SER A 239 2.53 -3.29 22.44
C SER A 239 1.84 -3.58 21.11
N TYR A 240 2.57 -4.10 20.11
CA TYR A 240 1.99 -4.32 18.79
C TYR A 240 1.06 -5.53 18.76
N GLU A 241 -0.23 -5.28 18.93
CA GLU A 241 -1.26 -6.30 18.88
C GLU A 241 -1.62 -6.66 17.44
N TRP A 242 -1.66 -7.96 17.17
CA TRP A 242 -2.16 -8.46 15.90
C TRP A 242 -3.65 -8.10 15.74
N THR A 243 -4.03 -7.43 14.65
CA THR A 243 -5.39 -6.89 14.43
C THR A 243 -6.39 -7.87 13.81
N ALA A 244 -6.05 -9.16 13.70
CA ALA A 244 -6.96 -10.16 13.12
C ALA A 244 -8.24 -10.36 13.94
N SER A 245 -9.29 -10.89 13.28
CA SER A 245 -10.54 -11.25 13.93
C SER A 245 -10.30 -12.25 15.07
N ALA A 246 -11.17 -12.20 16.10
CA ALA A 246 -11.05 -13.08 17.26
C ALA A 246 -11.07 -14.58 16.87
N GLU A 247 -11.81 -14.93 15.83
CA GLU A 247 -11.87 -16.29 15.27
C GLU A 247 -10.53 -16.71 14.66
N GLU A 248 -9.91 -15.84 13.87
CA GLU A 248 -8.61 -16.10 13.25
C GLU A 248 -7.51 -16.20 14.31
N LYS A 249 -7.55 -15.31 15.31
CA LYS A 249 -6.68 -15.39 16.49
C LYS A 249 -6.80 -16.74 17.16
N LYS A 250 -8.03 -17.17 17.48
CA LYS A 250 -8.31 -18.46 18.11
C LYS A 250 -7.84 -19.64 17.27
N ARG A 251 -8.03 -19.58 15.95
CA ARG A 251 -7.57 -20.61 15.00
C ARG A 251 -6.05 -20.75 15.03
N ARG A 252 -5.32 -19.63 14.98
CA ARG A 252 -3.85 -19.64 14.96
C ARG A 252 -3.21 -20.01 16.30
N ILE A 253 -3.85 -19.65 17.40
CA ILE A 253 -3.44 -20.10 18.74
C ILE A 253 -3.53 -21.63 18.82
N ARG A 254 -4.60 -22.24 18.31
CA ARG A 254 -4.76 -23.71 18.32
C ARG A 254 -3.75 -24.43 17.43
N SER A 255 -3.34 -23.81 16.32
CA SER A 255 -2.36 -24.39 15.39
C SER A 255 -0.91 -24.03 15.73
N ASP A 256 -0.66 -23.30 16.82
CA ASP A 256 0.66 -22.76 17.21
C ASP A 256 1.38 -21.99 16.09
N GLN A 257 0.61 -21.22 15.31
CA GLN A 257 1.10 -20.43 14.16
C GLN A 257 0.88 -18.93 14.37
N LEU A 258 1.17 -18.43 15.57
CA LEU A 258 1.09 -17.01 15.84
C LEU A 258 2.14 -16.24 15.01
N PRO A 259 1.75 -15.17 14.31
CA PRO A 259 2.71 -14.34 13.58
C PRO A 259 3.68 -13.69 14.56
N THR A 260 4.95 -13.60 14.19
CA THR A 260 5.93 -12.84 14.96
C THR A 260 5.58 -11.35 14.89
N PRO A 261 5.90 -10.53 15.91
CA PRO A 261 5.65 -9.09 15.85
C PRO A 261 6.25 -8.44 14.59
N GLN A 262 7.42 -8.91 14.17
CA GLN A 262 8.06 -8.48 12.93
C GLN A 262 7.21 -8.78 11.68
N ALA A 263 6.59 -9.96 11.60
CA ALA A 263 5.72 -10.30 10.48
C ALA A 263 4.48 -9.39 10.44
N VAL A 264 3.94 -9.01 11.59
CA VAL A 264 2.80 -8.08 11.66
C VAL A 264 3.22 -6.67 11.24
N ILE A 265 4.38 -6.18 11.70
CA ILE A 265 4.93 -4.87 11.31
C ILE A 265 5.17 -4.79 9.80
N VAL A 266 5.76 -5.82 9.21
CA VAL A 266 5.99 -5.88 7.76
C VAL A 266 4.65 -5.85 7.02
N SER A 267 3.65 -6.61 7.49
CA SER A 267 2.32 -6.61 6.89
C SER A 267 1.62 -5.23 6.96
N ASP A 268 1.80 -4.46 8.03
CA ASP A 268 1.24 -3.10 8.15
C ASP A 268 1.90 -2.13 7.17
N LEU A 269 3.24 -2.19 7.07
CA LEU A 269 3.99 -1.37 6.12
C LEU A 269 3.65 -1.71 4.67
N ASP A 270 3.51 -3.00 4.34
CA ASP A 270 3.10 -3.47 3.02
C ASP A 270 1.68 -2.96 2.68
N LEU A 271 0.77 -2.91 3.65
CA LEU A 271 -0.59 -2.40 3.47
C LEU A 271 -0.60 -0.88 3.21
N ARG A 272 0.23 -0.11 3.92
CA ARG A 272 0.45 1.32 3.67
C ARG A 272 0.97 1.56 2.25
N ASP A 273 1.95 0.77 1.83
CA ASP A 273 2.51 0.85 0.49
C ASP A 273 1.49 0.51 -0.59
N LEU A 274 0.64 -0.50 -0.34
CA LEU A 274 -0.45 -0.89 -1.23
C LEU A 274 -1.45 0.26 -1.43
N TYR A 275 -2.00 0.82 -0.34
CA TYR A 275 -2.99 1.91 -0.45
C TYR A 275 -2.40 3.19 -1.05
N ARG A 276 -1.16 3.54 -0.71
CA ARG A 276 -0.44 4.66 -1.34
C ARG A 276 -0.35 4.43 -2.86
N ASN A 277 0.09 3.25 -3.30
CA ASN A 277 0.25 2.96 -4.72
C ASN A 277 -1.09 2.96 -5.45
N GLN A 278 -2.13 2.35 -4.87
CA GLN A 278 -3.48 2.35 -5.42
C GLN A 278 -4.00 3.78 -5.61
N MET A 279 -3.87 4.63 -4.59
CA MET A 279 -4.28 6.04 -4.67
C MET A 279 -3.50 6.80 -5.75
N LEU A 280 -2.17 6.67 -5.81
CA LEU A 280 -1.36 7.37 -6.82
C LEU A 280 -1.72 6.95 -8.25
N THR A 281 -1.88 5.64 -8.49
CA THR A 281 -2.30 5.12 -9.79
C THR A 281 -3.69 5.62 -10.15
N ALA A 282 -4.65 5.56 -9.22
CA ALA A 282 -6.00 6.08 -9.46
C ALA A 282 -5.98 7.58 -9.79
N LEU A 283 -5.19 8.41 -9.10
CA LEU A 283 -5.07 9.85 -9.41
C LEU A 283 -4.48 10.11 -10.80
N ASP A 284 -3.46 9.35 -11.20
CA ASP A 284 -2.88 9.47 -12.54
C ASP A 284 -3.89 9.03 -13.62
N ASP A 285 -4.69 8.00 -13.35
CA ASP A 285 -5.78 7.55 -14.23
C ASP A 285 -6.93 8.58 -14.29
N VAL A 286 -7.34 9.18 -13.17
CA VAL A 286 -8.33 10.29 -13.13
C VAL A 286 -7.85 11.44 -14.01
N TYR A 287 -6.59 11.86 -13.85
CA TYR A 287 -6.05 12.96 -14.64
C TYR A 287 -6.05 12.66 -16.14
N ALA A 288 -5.65 11.44 -16.53
CA ALA A 288 -5.69 11.02 -17.92
C ALA A 288 -7.13 11.00 -18.49
N GLU A 289 -8.10 10.54 -17.70
CA GLU A 289 -9.50 10.48 -18.08
C GLU A 289 -10.13 11.87 -18.20
N VAL A 290 -9.88 12.77 -17.25
CA VAL A 290 -10.33 14.17 -17.33
C VAL A 290 -9.83 14.84 -18.60
N GLN A 291 -8.54 14.68 -18.91
CA GLN A 291 -7.94 15.20 -20.14
C GLN A 291 -8.54 14.59 -21.41
N TYR A 292 -8.93 13.32 -21.36
CA TYR A 292 -9.62 12.65 -22.46
C TYR A 292 -11.03 13.22 -22.66
N GLN A 293 -11.82 13.33 -21.59
CA GLN A 293 -13.19 13.83 -21.64
C GLN A 293 -13.26 15.30 -22.09
N LEU A 294 -12.33 16.15 -21.64
CA LEU A 294 -12.24 17.53 -22.12
C LEU A 294 -12.02 17.61 -23.64
N LYS A 295 -11.16 16.74 -24.20
CA LYS A 295 -10.95 16.66 -25.65
C LYS A 295 -12.18 16.15 -26.39
N GLN A 296 -12.93 15.22 -25.82
CA GLN A 296 -14.17 14.72 -26.41
C GLN A 296 -15.25 15.81 -26.44
N GLY A 297 -15.40 16.56 -25.36
CA GLY A 297 -16.34 17.69 -25.28
C GLY A 297 -16.06 18.76 -26.34
N MET A 298 -14.79 19.06 -26.62
CA MET A 298 -14.41 19.99 -27.70
C MET A 298 -14.83 19.52 -29.11
N ASN A 299 -14.90 18.20 -29.31
CA ASN A 299 -15.30 17.61 -30.60
C ASN A 299 -16.82 17.49 -30.75
N GLY A 300 -17.60 17.94 -29.75
CA GLY A 300 -19.06 17.79 -29.73
C GLY A 300 -19.53 16.36 -29.46
N ASN A 301 -18.64 15.48 -28.98
CA ASN A 301 -19.05 14.19 -28.46
C ASN A 301 -19.59 14.39 -27.04
N GLY A 302 -20.65 13.67 -26.68
CA GLY A 302 -21.22 13.72 -25.32
C GLY A 302 -20.17 13.36 -24.27
N LEU A 303 -20.26 14.00 -23.10
CA LEU A 303 -19.34 13.77 -21.98
C LEU A 303 -19.77 12.53 -21.18
N GLU A 304 -18.84 11.60 -20.99
CA GLU A 304 -19.05 10.41 -20.15
C GLU A 304 -18.22 10.55 -18.88
N VAL A 305 -18.84 11.07 -17.81
CA VAL A 305 -18.14 11.40 -16.55
C VAL A 305 -18.07 10.22 -15.56
N THR A 306 -18.72 9.11 -15.85
CA THR A 306 -18.86 7.96 -14.92
C THR A 306 -17.49 7.39 -14.53
N ASP A 307 -16.63 7.13 -15.51
CA ASP A 307 -15.30 6.56 -15.25
C ASP A 307 -14.43 7.51 -14.41
N THR A 308 -14.51 8.83 -14.65
CA THR A 308 -13.81 9.84 -13.85
C THR A 308 -14.24 9.80 -12.37
N ILE A 309 -15.54 9.69 -12.12
CA ILE A 309 -16.09 9.64 -10.76
C ILE A 309 -15.64 8.36 -10.06
N ASP A 310 -15.78 7.19 -10.71
CA ASP A 310 -15.39 5.90 -10.16
C ASP A 310 -13.89 5.84 -9.83
N LEU A 311 -13.03 6.42 -10.69
CA LEU A 311 -11.60 6.52 -10.45
C LEU A 311 -11.28 7.47 -9.28
N MET A 312 -12.02 8.58 -9.14
CA MET A 312 -11.82 9.52 -8.04
C MET A 312 -12.30 8.94 -6.70
N ASP A 313 -13.41 8.20 -6.68
CA ASP A 313 -13.87 7.40 -5.52
C ASP A 313 -12.80 6.38 -5.09
N GLN A 314 -12.15 5.71 -6.05
CA GLN A 314 -11.05 4.78 -5.75
C GLN A 314 -9.84 5.49 -5.14
N ALA A 315 -9.45 6.64 -5.69
CA ALA A 315 -8.34 7.44 -5.16
C ALA A 315 -8.63 7.93 -3.73
N HIS A 316 -9.82 8.50 -3.52
CA HIS A 316 -10.28 9.00 -2.22
C HIS A 316 -10.42 7.89 -1.19
N GLY A 317 -11.03 6.76 -1.57
CA GLY A 317 -11.17 5.58 -0.71
C GLY A 317 -9.83 4.99 -0.28
N ALA A 318 -8.85 4.90 -1.19
CA ALA A 318 -7.49 4.45 -0.85
C ALA A 318 -6.76 5.44 0.07
N CYS A 319 -6.93 6.75 -0.16
CA CYS A 319 -6.42 7.81 0.70
C CYS A 319 -6.96 7.69 2.14
N ASN A 320 -8.28 7.51 2.30
CA ASN A 320 -8.91 7.35 3.62
C ASN A 320 -8.44 6.08 4.33
N LYS A 321 -8.36 4.95 3.63
CA LYS A 321 -7.83 3.69 4.20
C LYS A 321 -6.38 3.83 4.66
N TRP A 322 -5.57 4.62 3.97
CA TRP A 322 -4.21 4.93 4.43
C TRP A 322 -4.23 5.70 5.76
N PHE A 323 -5.08 6.71 5.87
CA PHE A 323 -5.25 7.51 7.09
C PHE A 323 -5.89 6.75 8.25
N ASP A 324 -6.78 5.78 8.00
CA ASP A 324 -7.40 4.96 9.05
C ASP A 324 -6.38 4.16 9.89
N MET A 325 -5.18 3.93 9.34
CA MET A 325 -4.06 3.29 10.02
C MET A 325 -3.29 4.22 10.97
N ILE A 326 -3.70 5.49 11.09
CA ILE A 326 -3.11 6.50 12.00
C ILE A 326 -4.09 6.78 13.14
N ASP A 327 -3.61 7.23 14.30
CA ASP A 327 -4.49 7.68 15.39
C ASP A 327 -5.30 8.90 14.94
N LYS A 328 -6.60 8.92 15.23
CA LYS A 328 -7.49 10.02 14.84
C LYS A 328 -7.05 11.35 15.44
N ARG A 329 -6.50 11.32 16.65
CA ARG A 329 -5.98 12.52 17.35
C ARG A 329 -4.87 13.20 16.54
N ASP A 330 -3.91 12.41 16.05
CA ASP A 330 -2.78 12.93 15.25
C ASP A 330 -3.26 13.50 13.91
N ILE A 331 -4.28 12.89 13.31
CA ILE A 331 -4.90 13.34 12.05
C ILE A 331 -5.60 14.69 12.27
N GLU A 332 -6.41 14.81 13.31
CA GLU A 332 -7.14 16.04 13.64
C GLU A 332 -6.15 17.18 13.96
N GLU A 333 -5.11 16.90 14.74
CA GLU A 333 -4.06 17.88 15.03
C GLU A 333 -3.33 18.33 13.77
N ALA A 334 -2.91 17.39 12.91
CA ALA A 334 -2.26 17.71 11.64
C ALA A 334 -3.18 18.55 10.73
N GLN A 335 -4.48 18.22 10.66
CA GLN A 335 -5.45 18.98 9.86
C GLN A 335 -5.60 20.42 10.37
N LEU A 336 -5.71 20.61 11.69
CA LEU A 336 -5.78 21.95 12.29
C LEU A 336 -4.52 22.77 11.99
N LEU A 337 -3.33 22.16 12.07
CA LEU A 337 -2.07 22.82 11.73
C LEU A 337 -2.03 23.24 10.25
N VAL A 338 -2.44 22.36 9.33
CA VAL A 338 -2.48 22.66 7.89
C VAL A 338 -3.51 23.75 7.56
N GLN A 339 -4.69 23.75 8.21
CA GLN A 339 -5.69 24.81 8.01
C GLN A 339 -5.18 26.17 8.50
N LYS A 340 -4.50 26.19 9.66
CA LYS A 340 -3.85 27.40 10.17
C LYS A 340 -2.77 27.90 9.21
N GLU A 341 -1.97 26.99 8.66
CA GLU A 341 -0.97 27.29 7.63
C GLU A 341 -1.54 27.86 6.34
N GLN A 342 -2.75 27.47 5.95
CA GLN A 342 -3.45 28.01 4.77
C GLN A 342 -4.03 29.40 5.05
N SER A 343 -4.51 29.66 6.26
CA SER A 343 -5.07 30.97 6.65
C SER A 343 -4.04 32.11 6.74
N GLN A 344 -2.74 31.78 6.79
CA GLN A 344 -1.65 32.74 6.91
C GLN A 344 -1.05 33.17 5.56
N ASN A 345 -1.39 32.48 4.48
CA ASN A 345 -0.92 32.74 3.13
C ASN A 345 -1.96 33.54 2.33
#